data_AF-A0A8J7C456-F1
#
_entry.id   AF-A0A8J7C456-F1
#
_cell.length_a   1.000
_cell.length_b   1.000
_cell.length_c   1.000
_cell.angle_alpha   90.00
_cell.angle_beta   90.00
_cell.angle_gamma   90.00
#
_symmetry.space_group_name_H-M   'P 1'
#
loop_
_entity.id
_entity.type
_entity.pdbx_description
1 polymer ?
#
loop_
_entity_poly.entity_id
_entity_poly.type
_entity_poly.pdbx_seq_one_letter_code
_entity_poly.pdbx_strand_id
1 'polypeptide(L)'
;MVPDQPTLRDDHLCPNCQATLNGPYCSSCGQRQIDLDQPFRELADEAMESFLSFDARIFRTLGPLVARPGWLTVEFLAGRRARFIHPFKLYFAFSIMLFLALAFSGYSVVRIAGTEDEVVTGVQIGLGTEEENGDNSADAESKEPSFLDRVLGPVADLAENDPDRLNRIFTDRLAKSIILLVPVFAALLRVLYRRRRYVAHLVFSLHLHSFAFLALLIGLLIDLAMRAGEGEGLGNGFSVLAIAIYSFLALRRVYGQGRFLTVVKMAALLTGYLVALIATMILTLALTAVTV
;
A
#
# COMPACT_ATOMS: atom_id res chain seq x y z
N MET A 1 4.72 -5.17 41.46
CA MET A 1 3.61 -4.20 41.55
C MET A 1 3.87 -3.13 40.51
N VAL A 2 3.13 -3.14 39.40
CA VAL A 2 3.17 -2.08 38.39
C VAL A 2 1.94 -1.20 38.68
N PRO A 3 2.10 0.01 39.22
CA PRO A 3 0.98 0.90 39.48
C PRO A 3 0.64 1.74 38.23
N ASP A 4 -0.66 2.02 38.12
CA ASP A 4 -1.38 2.96 37.25
C ASP A 4 -1.27 2.82 35.71
N GLN A 5 -2.31 2.20 35.15
CA GLN A 5 -2.76 2.48 33.78
C GLN A 5 -3.55 3.80 33.77
N PRO A 6 -3.24 4.75 32.86
CA PRO A 6 -3.88 6.07 32.88
C PRO A 6 -5.24 6.07 32.16
N THR A 7 -6.23 6.57 32.91
CA THR A 7 -7.44 7.30 32.50
C THR A 7 -8.28 6.69 31.36
N LEU A 8 -9.14 5.74 31.73
CA LEU A 8 -10.38 5.47 31.02
C LEU A 8 -11.11 6.81 30.80
N ARG A 9 -11.43 7.17 29.55
CA ARG A 9 -12.44 8.21 29.29
C ARG A 9 -13.70 7.83 30.07
N ASP A 10 -14.28 8.78 30.81
CA ASP A 10 -15.53 8.69 31.58
C ASP A 10 -16.78 8.46 30.71
N ASP A 11 -16.71 7.55 29.74
CA ASP A 11 -17.87 7.08 29.00
C ASP A 11 -18.20 5.69 29.54
N HIS A 12 -19.15 5.60 30.47
CA HIS A 12 -19.69 4.32 30.95
C HIS A 12 -20.36 3.49 29.83
N LEU A 13 -20.37 3.97 28.57
CA LEU A 13 -21.05 3.37 27.42
C LEU A 13 -20.04 2.95 26.34
N CYS A 14 -20.23 1.76 25.78
CA CYS A 14 -19.41 1.25 24.69
C CYS A 14 -19.63 2.05 23.40
N PRO A 15 -18.59 2.60 22.74
CA PRO A 15 -18.77 3.36 21.50
C PRO A 15 -19.39 2.54 20.35
N ASN A 16 -19.26 1.21 20.36
CA ASN A 16 -19.77 0.33 19.31
C ASN A 16 -21.22 -0.12 19.49
N CYS A 17 -21.61 -0.55 20.69
CA CYS A 17 -22.96 -1.08 20.95
C CYS A 17 -23.76 -0.28 21.99
N GLN A 18 -23.17 0.77 22.58
CA GLN A 18 -23.79 1.62 23.60
C GLN A 18 -24.21 0.86 24.86
N ALA A 19 -23.71 -0.36 25.09
CA ALA A 19 -23.90 -1.08 26.35
C ALA A 19 -22.99 -0.53 27.46
N THR A 20 -23.39 -0.69 28.71
CA THR A 20 -22.57 -0.25 29.85
C THR A 20 -21.25 -1.02 29.93
N LEU A 21 -20.15 -0.30 30.19
CA LEU A 21 -18.80 -0.85 30.29
C LEU A 21 -18.49 -1.18 31.76
N ASN A 22 -18.28 -2.46 32.04
CA ASN A 22 -17.94 -2.97 33.37
C ASN A 22 -16.48 -3.44 33.48
N GLY A 23 -15.63 -3.07 32.50
CA GLY A 23 -14.23 -3.49 32.43
C GLY A 23 -13.56 -3.10 31.10
N PRO A 24 -12.32 -3.58 30.83
CA PRO A 24 -11.58 -3.27 29.62
C PRO A 24 -12.17 -3.91 28.36
N TYR A 25 -13.10 -4.85 28.49
CA TYR A 25 -13.85 -5.43 27.38
C TYR A 25 -15.35 -5.22 27.59
N CYS A 26 -16.07 -4.90 26.52
CA CYS A 26 -17.52 -4.83 26.53
C CYS A 26 -18.11 -6.26 26.51
N SER A 27 -18.92 -6.61 27.51
CA SER A 27 -19.58 -7.92 27.61
C SER A 27 -20.61 -8.17 26.50
N SER A 28 -21.20 -7.11 25.94
CA SER A 28 -22.25 -7.23 24.91
C SER A 28 -21.69 -7.46 23.50
N CYS A 29 -20.61 -6.78 23.13
CA CYS A 29 -20.07 -6.84 21.76
C CYS A 29 -18.62 -7.34 21.66
N GLY A 30 -17.98 -7.67 22.80
CA GLY A 30 -16.61 -8.14 22.86
C GLY A 30 -15.55 -7.06 22.57
N GLN A 31 -15.92 -5.78 22.43
CA GLN A 31 -14.96 -4.73 22.13
C GLN A 31 -14.02 -4.43 23.30
N ARG A 32 -12.71 -4.52 23.06
CA ARG A 32 -11.69 -3.98 23.96
C ARG A 32 -11.69 -2.44 23.92
N GLN A 33 -11.76 -1.81 25.10
CA GLN A 33 -11.57 -0.38 25.28
C GLN A 33 -10.07 -0.10 25.35
N ILE A 34 -9.52 0.37 24.23
CA ILE A 34 -8.11 0.76 24.11
C ILE A 34 -8.09 2.22 23.73
N ASP A 35 -7.41 3.03 24.54
CA ASP A 35 -7.09 4.38 24.14
C ASP A 35 -6.04 4.34 23.02
N LEU A 36 -6.32 5.04 21.93
CA LEU A 36 -5.46 5.04 20.73
C LEU A 36 -4.13 5.80 20.95
N ASP A 37 -3.87 6.19 22.21
CA ASP A 37 -2.70 6.88 22.72
C ASP A 37 -1.61 5.92 23.23
N GLN A 38 -1.82 4.60 23.15
CA GLN A 38 -0.81 3.58 23.44
C GLN A 38 0.19 3.37 22.29
N PRO A 39 1.44 2.96 22.59
CA PRO A 39 2.50 2.82 21.60
C PRO A 39 2.18 1.74 20.55
N PHE A 40 2.65 1.96 19.32
CA PHE A 40 2.46 1.11 18.13
C PHE A 40 2.66 -0.40 18.35
N ARG A 41 3.47 -0.80 19.34
CA ARG A 41 3.78 -2.20 19.66
C ARG A 41 2.58 -2.99 20.16
N GLU A 42 1.80 -2.42 21.09
CA GLU A 42 0.61 -3.10 21.62
C GLU A 42 -0.46 -3.32 20.53
N LEU A 43 -0.47 -2.43 19.52
CA LEU A 43 -1.36 -2.54 18.37
C LEU A 43 -0.95 -3.65 17.38
N ALA A 44 0.35 -3.98 17.32
CA ALA A 44 0.88 -5.01 16.43
C ALA A 44 0.68 -6.42 17.01
N ASP A 45 0.86 -6.57 18.32
CA ASP A 45 0.68 -7.85 19.01
C ASP A 45 -0.78 -8.34 18.90
N GLU A 46 -1.75 -7.43 19.09
CA GLU A 46 -3.18 -7.73 18.95
C GLU A 46 -3.59 -8.04 17.49
N ALA A 47 -2.88 -7.47 16.50
CA ALA A 47 -3.10 -7.81 15.10
C ALA A 47 -2.65 -9.25 14.79
N MET A 48 -1.55 -9.70 15.40
CA MET A 48 -0.93 -11.00 15.12
C MET A 48 -1.74 -12.19 15.66
N GLU A 49 -2.29 -12.07 16.87
CA GLU A 49 -3.08 -13.15 17.52
C GLU A 49 -4.37 -13.50 16.78
N SER A 50 -4.84 -12.62 15.90
CA SER A 50 -6.18 -12.69 15.35
C SER A 50 -6.20 -13.04 13.85
N PHE A 51 -5.07 -13.43 13.26
CA PHE A 51 -4.97 -13.83 11.84
C PHE A 51 -5.63 -15.19 11.51
N LEU A 52 -5.73 -16.11 12.48
CA LEU A 52 -6.25 -17.47 12.23
C LEU A 52 -7.76 -17.62 12.48
N SER A 53 -8.47 -16.57 12.91
CA SER A 53 -9.93 -16.60 13.01
C SER A 53 -10.56 -16.12 11.68
N PHE A 54 -10.95 -17.06 10.81
CA PHE A 54 -11.72 -16.73 9.62
C PHE A 54 -13.11 -16.23 10.05
N ASP A 55 -13.36 -14.94 9.89
CA ASP A 55 -14.44 -14.24 10.58
C ASP A 55 -15.62 -13.94 9.63
N ALA A 56 -16.85 -14.31 10.02
CA ALA A 56 -18.07 -13.99 9.25
C ALA A 56 -18.28 -12.47 9.05
N ARG A 57 -17.46 -11.63 9.71
CA ARG A 57 -17.37 -10.17 9.55
C ARG A 57 -16.78 -9.68 8.22
N ILE A 58 -16.29 -10.58 7.34
CA ILE A 58 -15.74 -10.23 6.02
C ILE A 58 -16.74 -9.43 5.18
N PHE A 59 -17.96 -9.94 4.98
CA PHE A 59 -18.95 -9.26 4.12
C PHE A 59 -19.42 -7.92 4.69
N ARG A 60 -19.48 -7.80 6.03
CA ARG A 60 -19.83 -6.55 6.72
C ARG A 60 -18.75 -5.46 6.57
N THR A 61 -17.52 -5.85 6.27
CA THR A 61 -16.38 -4.93 6.15
C THR A 61 -16.06 -4.62 4.69
N LEU A 62 -16.09 -5.64 3.82
CA LEU A 62 -15.74 -5.51 2.40
C LEU A 62 -16.75 -4.65 1.62
N GLY A 63 -18.05 -4.81 1.88
CA GLY A 63 -19.09 -4.01 1.23
C GLY A 63 -18.90 -2.50 1.47
N PRO A 64 -18.82 -2.04 2.73
CA PRO A 64 -18.53 -0.64 3.03
C PRO A 64 -17.14 -0.18 2.56
N LEU A 65 -16.12 -1.05 2.58
CA LEU A 65 -14.78 -0.71 2.10
C LEU A 65 -14.84 -0.27 0.64
N VAL A 66 -15.58 -0.98 -0.23
CA VAL A 66 -15.70 -0.67 -1.66
C VAL A 66 -16.74 0.41 -1.93
N ALA A 67 -17.94 0.28 -1.36
CA ALA A 67 -19.07 1.14 -1.72
C ALA A 67 -19.05 2.53 -1.04
N ARG A 68 -18.31 2.71 0.05
CA ARG A 68 -18.30 3.96 0.84
C ARG A 68 -16.87 4.42 1.16
N PRO A 69 -16.18 5.08 0.20
CA PRO A 69 -14.75 5.39 0.31
C PRO A 69 -14.39 6.19 1.56
N GLY A 70 -13.58 5.63 2.46
CA GLY A 70 -13.17 6.30 3.71
C GLY A 70 -14.23 6.36 4.82
N TRP A 71 -15.44 5.84 4.63
CA TRP A 71 -16.44 5.74 5.71
C TRP A 71 -15.98 4.79 6.80
N LEU A 72 -15.44 3.62 6.42
CA LEU A 72 -14.91 2.63 7.35
C LEU A 72 -13.82 3.21 8.25
N THR A 73 -12.91 4.02 7.68
CA THR A 73 -11.89 4.73 8.42
C THR A 73 -12.49 5.69 9.45
N VAL A 74 -13.49 6.49 9.07
CA VAL A 74 -14.16 7.43 10.00
C VAL A 74 -14.81 6.67 11.16
N GLU A 75 -15.50 5.57 10.85
CA GLU A 75 -16.19 4.72 11.82
C GLU A 75 -15.22 4.08 12.82
N PHE A 76 -14.09 3.56 12.31
CA PHE A 76 -13.03 2.96 13.11
C PHE A 76 -12.36 3.98 14.04
N LEU A 77 -12.07 5.18 13.52
CA LEU A 77 -11.50 6.29 14.30
C LEU A 77 -12.50 6.85 15.32
N ALA A 78 -13.81 6.72 15.08
CA ALA A 78 -14.85 7.05 16.04
C ALA A 78 -15.02 5.98 17.15
N GLY A 79 -14.23 4.90 17.12
CA GLY A 79 -14.22 3.87 18.17
C GLY A 79 -15.18 2.71 17.96
N ARG A 80 -15.86 2.61 16.81
CA ARG A 80 -16.80 1.51 16.50
C ARG A 80 -16.08 0.31 15.88
N ARG A 81 -15.16 -0.31 16.63
CA ARG A 81 -14.12 -1.21 16.10
C ARG A 81 -14.54 -2.68 16.04
N ALA A 82 -15.26 -3.21 17.03
CA ALA A 82 -15.56 -4.65 17.09
C ALA A 82 -16.48 -5.17 15.97
N ARG A 83 -17.17 -4.26 15.26
CA ARG A 83 -18.01 -4.58 14.10
C ARG A 83 -17.21 -4.89 12.84
N PHE A 84 -15.99 -4.37 12.72
CA PHE A 84 -15.19 -4.43 11.49
C PHE A 84 -13.93 -5.26 11.69
N ILE A 85 -13.44 -5.83 10.58
CA ILE A 85 -12.13 -6.47 10.56
C ILE A 85 -11.05 -5.40 10.78
N HIS A 86 -10.04 -5.74 11.59
CA HIS A 86 -8.94 -4.84 11.88
C HIS A 86 -8.23 -4.41 10.58
N PRO A 87 -7.84 -3.13 10.41
CA PRO A 87 -7.32 -2.63 9.14
C PRO A 87 -6.05 -3.34 8.69
N PHE A 88 -5.20 -3.75 9.64
CA PHE A 88 -4.00 -4.54 9.37
C PHE A 88 -4.36 -5.90 8.75
N LYS A 89 -5.36 -6.60 9.30
CA LYS A 89 -5.77 -7.90 8.76
C LYS A 89 -6.28 -7.79 7.33
N LEU A 90 -7.08 -6.77 7.02
CA LEU A 90 -7.55 -6.52 5.66
C LEU A 90 -6.37 -6.29 4.71
N TYR A 91 -5.42 -5.44 5.12
CA TYR A 91 -4.23 -5.12 4.36
C TYR A 91 -3.42 -6.39 4.04
N PHE A 92 -3.10 -7.18 5.07
CA PHE A 92 -2.34 -8.41 4.91
C PHE A 92 -3.10 -9.45 4.09
N ALA A 93 -4.40 -9.63 4.31
CA ALA A 93 -5.22 -10.58 3.56
C ALA A 93 -5.23 -10.26 2.06
N PHE A 94 -5.56 -9.01 1.68
CA PHE A 94 -5.59 -8.63 0.27
C PHE A 94 -4.20 -8.55 -0.37
N SER A 95 -3.17 -8.18 0.39
CA SER A 95 -1.78 -8.24 -0.06
C SER A 95 -1.40 -9.69 -0.40
N ILE A 96 -1.61 -10.64 0.52
CA ILE A 96 -1.31 -12.06 0.30
C ILE A 96 -2.11 -12.59 -0.89
N MET A 97 -3.42 -12.29 -0.98
CA MET A 97 -4.24 -12.72 -2.11
C MET A 97 -3.71 -12.19 -3.45
N LEU A 98 -3.32 -10.91 -3.52
CA LEU A 98 -2.78 -10.30 -4.73
C LEU A 98 -1.44 -10.93 -5.12
N PHE A 99 -0.48 -11.04 -4.20
CA PHE A 99 0.83 -11.60 -4.50
C PHE A 99 0.77 -13.09 -4.85
N LEU A 100 -0.12 -13.83 -4.19
CA LEU A 100 -0.36 -15.23 -4.53
C LEU A 100 -0.96 -15.36 -5.93
N ALA A 101 -1.93 -14.50 -6.28
CA ALA A 101 -2.51 -14.47 -7.61
C ALA A 101 -1.46 -14.10 -8.68
N LEU A 102 -0.60 -13.11 -8.43
CA LEU A 102 0.52 -12.77 -9.32
C LEU A 102 1.48 -13.95 -9.49
N ALA A 103 1.85 -14.61 -8.40
CA ALA A 103 2.77 -15.76 -8.43
C ALA A 103 2.23 -16.94 -9.26
N PHE A 104 0.92 -17.21 -9.21
CA PHE A 104 0.30 -18.30 -9.99
C PHE A 104 -0.08 -17.93 -11.41
N SER A 105 -0.27 -16.65 -11.70
CA SER A 105 -0.84 -16.21 -12.96
C SER A 105 0.19 -16.05 -14.09
N GLY A 106 1.49 -16.14 -13.79
CA GLY A 106 2.55 -15.91 -14.77
C GLY A 106 2.44 -14.52 -15.40
N TYR A 107 2.12 -13.51 -14.58
CA TYR A 107 2.14 -12.10 -14.98
C TYR A 107 3.47 -11.48 -14.52
N SER A 108 4.14 -10.76 -15.42
CA SER A 108 5.27 -9.91 -15.06
C SER A 108 4.79 -8.52 -14.64
N VAL A 109 5.43 -7.99 -13.58
CA VAL A 109 5.15 -6.64 -13.05
C VAL A 109 5.99 -5.59 -13.80
N VAL A 110 7.10 -6.02 -14.41
CA VAL A 110 8.02 -5.18 -15.18
C VAL A 110 8.15 -5.75 -16.58
N ARG A 111 7.83 -4.93 -17.59
CA ARG A 111 8.13 -5.22 -19.00
C ARG A 111 9.32 -4.37 -19.43
N ILE A 112 10.36 -5.03 -19.92
CA ILE A 112 11.45 -4.39 -20.65
C ILE A 112 11.04 -4.38 -22.13
N ALA A 113 11.19 -3.26 -22.82
CA ALA A 113 10.84 -3.15 -24.23
C ALA A 113 11.71 -4.12 -25.05
N GLY A 114 11.09 -5.18 -25.60
CA GLY A 114 11.77 -6.19 -26.42
C GLY A 114 11.24 -7.62 -26.30
N THR A 115 10.48 -7.95 -25.24
CA THR A 115 9.85 -9.28 -25.11
C THR A 115 8.41 -9.27 -25.61
N GLU A 116 8.15 -9.99 -26.70
CA GLU A 116 6.81 -10.33 -27.16
C GLU A 116 6.24 -11.41 -26.22
N ASP A 117 4.93 -11.39 -25.95
CA ASP A 117 4.13 -12.43 -25.28
C ASP A 117 3.77 -12.38 -23.77
N GLU A 118 4.04 -11.32 -23.01
CA GLU A 118 3.52 -11.23 -21.62
C GLU A 118 2.56 -10.05 -21.37
N VAL A 119 1.33 -10.39 -20.92
CA VAL A 119 0.32 -9.44 -20.46
C VAL A 119 0.81 -8.80 -19.15
N VAL A 120 0.68 -7.48 -19.03
CA VAL A 120 1.43 -6.66 -18.06
C VAL A 120 0.55 -6.12 -16.94
N THR A 121 1.02 -6.20 -15.69
CA THR A 121 0.42 -5.49 -14.54
C THR A 121 1.46 -4.64 -13.80
N GLY A 122 2.04 -3.62 -14.44
CA GLY A 122 2.95 -2.70 -13.74
C GLY A 122 3.89 -1.87 -14.61
N VAL A 123 4.68 -1.04 -13.89
CA VAL A 123 5.52 0.09 -14.32
C VAL A 123 6.24 -0.14 -15.65
N GLN A 124 5.99 0.73 -16.63
CA GLN A 124 6.82 0.85 -17.83
C GLN A 124 8.10 1.62 -17.45
N ILE A 125 9.22 0.91 -17.31
CA ILE A 125 10.53 1.55 -17.18
C ILE A 125 11.02 1.79 -18.60
N GLY A 126 10.68 2.97 -19.15
CA GLY A 126 11.36 3.47 -20.33
C GLY A 126 12.79 3.83 -19.92
N LEU A 127 13.73 2.91 -20.10
CA LEU A 127 15.14 3.28 -20.23
C LEU A 127 15.21 4.06 -21.54
N GLY A 128 15.06 5.38 -21.46
CA GLY A 128 15.31 6.24 -22.59
C GLY A 128 16.75 6.02 -23.00
N THR A 129 16.97 5.36 -24.14
CA THR A 129 18.15 5.64 -24.94
C THR A 129 18.02 7.10 -25.32
N GLU A 130 18.70 7.96 -24.57
CA GLU A 130 19.04 9.28 -25.07
C GLU A 130 19.79 9.02 -26.38
N GLU A 131 19.10 9.24 -27.50
CA GLU A 131 19.78 9.45 -28.79
C GLU A 131 20.61 10.72 -28.62
N GLU A 132 21.87 10.53 -28.21
CA GLU A 132 22.91 11.55 -28.26
C GLU A 132 23.23 11.83 -29.73
N ASN A 133 22.39 12.63 -30.38
CA ASN A 133 22.72 13.31 -31.63
C ASN A 133 23.31 14.68 -31.27
N GLY A 134 24.64 14.76 -31.20
CA GLY A 134 25.33 16.03 -31.00
C GLY A 134 26.82 15.89 -30.70
N ASP A 135 27.59 15.74 -31.78
CA ASP A 135 29.01 16.10 -31.93
C ASP A 135 29.70 16.74 -30.72
N ASN A 136 30.71 16.06 -30.16
CA ASN A 136 32.00 16.66 -29.83
C ASN A 136 33.05 15.58 -29.51
N SER A 137 34.10 15.57 -30.33
CA SER A 137 35.42 15.07 -29.96
C SER A 137 35.96 15.82 -28.73
N ALA A 138 36.44 15.08 -27.72
CA ALA A 138 37.64 15.32 -26.90
C ALA A 138 37.48 14.84 -25.45
N ASP A 139 38.55 14.21 -24.99
CA ASP A 139 38.94 13.95 -23.60
C ASP A 139 38.31 12.75 -22.88
N ALA A 140 39.01 11.61 -23.04
CA ALA A 140 38.93 10.45 -22.17
C ALA A 140 39.50 10.79 -20.78
N GLU A 141 38.67 11.41 -19.94
CA GLU A 141 38.92 11.55 -18.51
C GLU A 141 38.22 10.38 -17.78
N SER A 142 38.99 9.61 -17.01
CA SER A 142 38.52 8.45 -16.25
C SER A 142 37.56 8.88 -15.13
N LYS A 143 36.31 9.14 -15.48
CA LYS A 143 35.26 9.48 -14.52
C LYS A 143 34.87 8.19 -13.79
N GLU A 144 35.12 8.13 -12.48
CA GLU A 144 34.60 7.05 -11.67
C GLU A 144 33.09 6.92 -11.94
N PRO A 145 32.58 5.68 -12.12
CA PRO A 145 31.17 5.50 -12.42
C PRO A 145 30.35 6.17 -11.33
N SER A 146 29.39 6.99 -11.74
CA SER A 146 28.55 7.71 -10.80
C SER A 146 27.83 6.70 -9.90
N PHE A 147 27.37 7.13 -8.73
CA PHE A 147 26.57 6.26 -7.87
C PHE A 147 25.38 5.65 -8.64
N LEU A 148 24.81 6.39 -9.59
CA LEU A 148 23.74 5.90 -10.45
C LEU A 148 24.23 4.76 -11.35
N ASP A 149 25.40 4.86 -11.98
CA ASP A 149 25.94 3.81 -12.84
C ASP A 149 26.30 2.54 -12.04
N ARG A 150 26.81 2.70 -10.81
CA ARG A 150 27.08 1.56 -9.92
C ARG A 150 25.82 0.82 -9.47
N VAL A 151 24.69 1.51 -9.37
CA VAL A 151 23.42 0.92 -8.92
C VAL A 151 22.55 0.45 -10.10
N LEU A 152 22.55 1.19 -11.21
CA LEU A 152 21.75 0.89 -12.40
C LEU A 152 22.46 -0.09 -13.34
N GLY A 153 23.81 -0.09 -13.39
CA GLY A 153 24.59 -0.99 -14.23
C GLY A 153 24.24 -2.47 -14.02
N PRO A 154 24.32 -3.01 -12.78
CA PRO A 154 23.94 -4.39 -12.51
C PRO A 154 22.48 -4.72 -12.83
N VAL A 155 21.58 -3.73 -12.76
CA VAL A 155 20.16 -3.89 -13.09
C VAL A 155 19.96 -3.90 -14.61
N ALA A 156 20.69 -3.06 -15.35
CA ALA A 156 20.68 -3.00 -16.81
C ALA A 156 21.27 -4.28 -17.41
N ASP A 157 22.40 -4.75 -16.89
CA ASP A 157 23.02 -6.01 -17.32
C ASP A 157 22.07 -7.19 -17.09
N LEU A 158 21.37 -7.21 -15.95
CA LEU A 158 20.41 -8.27 -15.64
C LEU A 158 19.13 -8.16 -16.48
N ALA A 159 18.72 -6.96 -16.84
CA ALA A 159 17.58 -6.72 -17.73
C ALA A 159 17.83 -7.27 -19.14
N GLU A 160 19.07 -7.14 -19.65
CA GLU A 160 19.45 -7.61 -20.98
C GLU A 160 19.71 -9.12 -21.02
N ASN A 161 20.40 -9.66 -20.01
CA ASN A 161 20.84 -11.06 -20.04
C ASN A 161 19.83 -12.06 -19.46
N ASP A 162 19.05 -11.69 -18.43
CA ASP A 162 18.13 -12.60 -17.73
C ASP A 162 16.84 -11.86 -17.24
N PRO A 163 15.92 -11.48 -18.15
CA PRO A 163 14.73 -10.71 -17.80
C PRO A 163 13.84 -11.42 -16.76
N ASP A 164 13.74 -12.76 -16.82
CA ASP A 164 12.99 -13.56 -15.85
C ASP A 164 13.57 -13.48 -14.43
N ARG A 165 14.90 -13.45 -14.33
CA ARG A 165 15.58 -13.36 -13.04
C ARG A 165 15.37 -11.97 -12.44
N LEU A 166 15.45 -10.93 -13.26
CA LEU A 166 15.12 -9.57 -12.85
C LEU A 166 13.67 -9.48 -12.35
N ASN A 167 12.70 -10.01 -13.10
CA ASN A 167 11.29 -9.96 -12.72
C ASN A 167 11.02 -10.69 -11.38
N ARG A 168 11.67 -11.84 -11.15
CA ARG A 168 11.59 -12.56 -9.85
C ARG A 168 12.16 -11.73 -8.69
N ILE A 169 13.35 -11.14 -8.87
CA ILE A 169 13.97 -10.29 -7.85
C ILE A 169 13.08 -9.07 -7.59
N PHE A 170 12.64 -8.39 -8.65
CA PHE A 170 11.79 -7.21 -8.55
C PHE A 170 10.49 -7.52 -7.81
N THR A 171 9.81 -8.62 -8.16
CA THR A 171 8.54 -9.02 -7.51
C THR A 171 8.73 -9.31 -6.02
N ASP A 172 9.81 -10.02 -5.65
CA ASP A 172 10.16 -10.26 -4.24
C ASP A 172 10.46 -8.95 -3.49
N ARG A 173 11.21 -8.03 -4.11
CA ARG A 173 11.51 -6.71 -3.51
C ARG A 173 10.26 -5.85 -3.40
N LEU A 174 9.39 -5.86 -4.41
CA LEU A 174 8.15 -5.10 -4.44
C LEU A 174 7.23 -5.51 -3.28
N ALA A 175 7.06 -6.81 -3.04
CA ALA A 175 6.29 -7.32 -1.90
C ALA A 175 6.82 -6.80 -0.54
N LYS A 176 8.15 -6.81 -0.36
CA LYS A 176 8.80 -6.29 0.86
C LYS A 176 8.66 -4.78 1.00
N SER A 177 8.79 -4.04 -0.10
CA SER A 177 8.68 -2.58 -0.10
C SER A 177 7.28 -2.11 0.28
N ILE A 178 6.23 -2.81 -0.15
CA ILE A 178 4.85 -2.46 0.12
C ILE A 178 4.54 -2.46 1.62
N ILE A 179 5.08 -3.41 2.39
CA ILE A 179 4.96 -3.43 3.86
C ILE A 179 5.62 -2.18 4.48
N LEU A 180 6.80 -1.80 3.99
CA LEU A 180 7.52 -0.61 4.44
C LEU A 180 6.83 0.70 3.99
N LEU A 181 6.11 0.67 2.87
CA LEU A 181 5.56 1.86 2.25
C LEU A 181 4.28 2.35 2.96
N VAL A 182 3.56 1.48 3.67
CA VAL A 182 2.39 1.85 4.49
C VAL A 182 2.71 2.89 5.58
N PRO A 183 3.71 2.68 6.47
CA PRO A 183 4.09 3.67 7.46
C PRO A 183 4.71 4.92 6.81
N VAL A 184 5.42 4.78 5.69
CA VAL A 184 5.95 5.93 4.94
C VAL A 184 4.80 6.78 4.39
N PHE A 185 3.78 6.18 3.79
CA PHE A 185 2.58 6.89 3.32
C PHE A 185 1.83 7.56 4.48
N ALA A 186 1.73 6.90 5.63
CA ALA A 186 1.17 7.49 6.84
C ALA A 186 2.00 8.69 7.33
N ALA A 187 3.33 8.65 7.19
CA ALA A 187 4.22 9.77 7.50
C ALA A 187 4.07 10.93 6.51
N LEU A 188 3.94 10.66 5.21
CA LEU A 188 3.63 11.68 4.20
C LEU A 188 2.30 12.39 4.50
N LEU A 189 1.27 11.62 4.86
CA LEU A 189 0.00 12.17 5.34
C LEU A 189 0.19 12.99 6.61
N ARG A 190 1.00 12.53 7.56
CA ARG A 190 1.31 13.27 8.79
C ARG A 190 1.92 14.64 8.50
N VAL A 191 2.78 14.76 7.48
CA VAL A 191 3.37 16.02 7.02
C VAL A 191 2.31 16.94 6.40
N LEU A 192 1.43 16.41 5.55
CA LEU A 192 0.39 17.20 4.85
C LEU A 192 -0.83 17.56 5.71
N TYR A 193 -1.08 16.78 6.76
CA TYR A 193 -2.26 16.84 7.63
C TYR A 193 -1.85 16.88 9.10
N ARG A 194 -0.96 17.82 9.46
CA ARG A 194 -0.31 17.90 10.78
C ARG A 194 -1.23 17.96 12.00
N ARG A 195 -2.51 18.29 11.83
CA ARG A 195 -3.49 18.44 12.93
C ARG A 195 -4.08 17.11 13.42
N ARG A 196 -3.87 15.99 12.71
CA ARG A 196 -4.35 14.67 13.13
C ARG A 196 -3.19 13.84 13.69
N ARG A 197 -3.53 12.88 14.57
CA ARG A 197 -2.56 11.96 15.18
C ARG A 197 -2.04 10.96 14.14
N TYR A 198 -0.80 10.49 14.31
CA TYR A 198 -0.17 9.55 13.37
C TYR A 198 -0.99 8.27 13.18
N VAL A 199 -1.55 7.72 14.26
CA VAL A 199 -2.38 6.50 14.20
C VAL A 199 -3.59 6.68 13.27
N ALA A 200 -4.18 7.88 13.21
CA ALA A 200 -5.28 8.16 12.28
C ALA A 200 -4.83 8.07 10.81
N HIS A 201 -3.63 8.56 10.50
CA HIS A 201 -3.03 8.44 9.16
C HIS A 201 -2.67 7.00 8.83
N LEU A 202 -2.18 6.25 9.81
CA LEU A 202 -1.84 4.83 9.65
C LEU A 202 -3.07 3.97 9.38
N VAL A 203 -4.13 4.13 10.17
CA VAL A 203 -5.42 3.44 9.94
C VAL A 203 -5.99 3.80 8.57
N PHE A 204 -5.93 5.07 8.17
CA PHE A 204 -6.35 5.48 6.82
C PHE A 204 -5.51 4.80 5.73
N SER A 205 -4.18 4.82 5.88
CA SER A 205 -3.23 4.17 4.96
C SER A 205 -3.57 2.69 4.77
N LEU A 206 -3.80 1.95 5.85
CA LEU A 206 -4.13 0.53 5.80
C LEU A 206 -5.42 0.24 5.01
N HIS A 207 -6.50 0.99 5.26
CA HIS A 207 -7.75 0.84 4.50
C HIS A 207 -7.57 1.21 3.02
N LEU A 208 -6.83 2.27 2.74
CA LEU A 208 -6.59 2.71 1.37
C LEU A 208 -5.80 1.68 0.57
N HIS A 209 -4.72 1.14 1.14
CA HIS A 209 -3.91 0.10 0.50
C HIS A 209 -4.67 -1.23 0.40
N SER A 210 -5.49 -1.58 1.40
CA SER A 210 -6.39 -2.74 1.31
C SER A 210 -7.32 -2.65 0.10
N PHE A 211 -7.93 -1.48 -0.11
CA PHE A 211 -8.74 -1.24 -1.30
C PHE A 211 -7.91 -1.27 -2.58
N ALA A 212 -6.71 -0.70 -2.59
CA ALA A 212 -5.83 -0.71 -3.75
C ALA A 212 -5.45 -2.13 -4.17
N PHE A 213 -5.08 -3.01 -3.23
CA PHE A 213 -4.80 -4.41 -3.56
C PHE A 213 -6.02 -5.16 -4.05
N LEU A 214 -7.20 -4.89 -3.49
CA LEU A 214 -8.45 -5.46 -3.99
C LEU A 214 -8.74 -4.99 -5.42
N ALA A 215 -8.56 -3.71 -5.72
CA ALA A 215 -8.74 -3.15 -7.06
C ALA A 215 -7.73 -3.74 -8.07
N LEU A 216 -6.47 -3.89 -7.67
CA LEU A 216 -5.43 -4.55 -8.47
C LEU A 216 -5.73 -6.04 -8.69
N LEU A 217 -6.21 -6.75 -7.67
CA LEU A 217 -6.61 -8.14 -7.79
C LEU A 217 -7.78 -8.31 -8.77
N ILE A 218 -8.79 -7.43 -8.70
CA ILE A 218 -9.90 -7.44 -9.66
C ILE A 218 -9.40 -7.12 -11.06
N GLY A 219 -8.50 -6.14 -11.22
CA GLY A 219 -7.87 -5.83 -12.51
C GLY A 219 -7.13 -7.03 -13.09
N LEU A 220 -6.29 -7.68 -12.28
CA LEU A 220 -5.58 -8.91 -12.65
C LEU A 220 -6.55 -10.01 -13.09
N LEU A 221 -7.67 -10.19 -12.40
CA LEU A 221 -8.69 -11.18 -12.78
C LEU A 221 -9.42 -10.79 -14.08
N ILE A 222 -9.66 -9.51 -14.32
CA ILE A 222 -10.21 -9.01 -15.60
C ILE A 222 -9.22 -9.33 -16.72
N ASP A 223 -7.95 -8.95 -16.56
CA ASP A 223 -6.93 -9.21 -17.58
C ASP A 223 -6.78 -10.72 -17.82
N LEU A 224 -6.75 -11.55 -16.76
CA LEU A 224 -6.72 -13.01 -16.86
C LEU A 224 -7.95 -13.60 -17.59
N ALA A 225 -9.15 -13.08 -17.33
CA ALA A 225 -10.37 -13.53 -18.02
C ALA A 225 -10.38 -13.09 -19.50
N MET A 226 -9.78 -11.94 -19.79
CA MET A 226 -9.71 -11.35 -21.13
C MET A 226 -8.51 -11.82 -21.94
N ARG A 227 -7.55 -12.57 -21.35
CA ARG A 227 -6.39 -13.18 -22.04
C ARG A 227 -6.75 -14.02 -23.28
N ALA A 228 -8.01 -14.39 -23.46
CA ALA A 228 -8.52 -15.06 -24.65
C ALA A 228 -8.99 -14.10 -25.78
N GLY A 229 -8.78 -12.77 -25.68
CA GLY A 229 -9.20 -11.77 -26.68
C GLY A 229 -8.40 -10.46 -26.65
N GLU A 230 -8.81 -9.45 -27.43
CA GLU A 230 -8.13 -8.15 -27.66
C GLU A 230 -8.14 -7.16 -26.46
N GLY A 231 -8.40 -7.65 -25.24
CA GLY A 231 -8.67 -6.82 -24.06
C GLY A 231 -7.45 -6.44 -23.23
N GLU A 232 -6.26 -6.34 -23.82
CA GLU A 232 -5.02 -6.09 -23.08
C GLU A 232 -5.06 -4.74 -22.33
N GLY A 233 -4.83 -4.78 -21.01
CA GLY A 233 -4.68 -3.60 -20.16
C GLY A 233 -5.98 -2.97 -19.66
N LEU A 234 -7.16 -3.52 -19.99
CA LEU A 234 -8.44 -3.06 -19.44
C LEU A 234 -8.50 -3.20 -17.92
N GLY A 235 -7.98 -4.30 -17.37
CA GLY A 235 -7.92 -4.54 -15.94
C GLY A 235 -7.05 -3.51 -15.23
N ASN A 236 -5.85 -3.24 -15.75
CA ASN A 236 -4.98 -2.19 -15.24
C ASN A 236 -5.65 -0.80 -15.27
N GLY A 237 -6.27 -0.43 -16.39
CA GLY A 237 -7.00 0.83 -16.52
C GLY A 237 -8.14 0.96 -15.49
N PHE A 238 -8.90 -0.11 -15.29
CA PHE A 238 -9.92 -0.19 -14.25
C PHE A 238 -9.33 0.01 -12.84
N SER A 239 -8.26 -0.70 -12.50
CA SER A 239 -7.63 -0.62 -11.18
C SER A 239 -7.11 0.78 -10.88
N VAL A 240 -6.39 1.41 -11.82
CA VAL A 240 -5.83 2.77 -11.66
C VAL A 240 -6.96 3.78 -11.45
N LEU A 241 -8.01 3.71 -12.28
CA LEU A 241 -9.15 4.62 -12.17
C LEU A 241 -9.90 4.42 -10.84
N ALA A 242 -10.15 3.18 -10.44
CA ALA A 242 -10.80 2.84 -9.19
C ALA A 242 -10.01 3.39 -7.98
N ILE A 243 -8.68 3.20 -7.96
CA ILE A 243 -7.79 3.69 -6.90
C ILE A 243 -7.79 5.22 -6.86
N ALA A 244 -7.70 5.89 -8.01
CA ALA A 244 -7.69 7.35 -8.08
C ALA A 244 -9.00 7.96 -7.55
N ILE A 245 -10.15 7.44 -8.01
CA ILE A 245 -11.48 7.89 -7.56
C ILE A 245 -11.64 7.61 -6.06
N TYR A 246 -11.29 6.41 -5.61
CA TYR A 246 -11.42 6.02 -4.21
C TYR A 246 -10.57 6.92 -3.30
N SER A 247 -9.31 7.13 -3.67
CA SER A 247 -8.36 7.97 -2.93
C SER A 247 -8.92 9.37 -2.76
N PHE A 248 -9.37 10.00 -3.86
CA PHE A 248 -9.94 11.34 -3.84
C PHE A 248 -11.15 11.44 -2.88
N LEU A 249 -12.10 10.51 -3.00
CA LEU A 249 -13.31 10.50 -2.18
C LEU A 249 -13.02 10.21 -0.70
N ALA A 250 -12.09 9.29 -0.42
CA ALA A 250 -11.71 8.89 0.92
C ALA A 250 -10.94 10.01 1.64
N LEU A 251 -9.99 10.67 0.96
CA LEU A 251 -9.28 11.84 1.48
C LEU A 251 -10.26 12.96 1.84
N ARG A 252 -11.21 13.26 0.95
CA ARG A 252 -12.22 14.28 1.20
C ARG A 252 -13.08 13.95 2.42
N ARG A 253 -13.52 12.70 2.55
CA ARG A 253 -14.38 12.25 3.65
C ARG A 253 -13.65 12.23 5.00
N VAL A 254 -12.43 11.74 5.05
CA VAL A 254 -11.67 11.55 6.30
C VAL A 254 -11.09 12.88 6.82
N TYR A 255 -10.63 13.75 5.91
CA TYR A 255 -9.98 15.01 6.28
C TYR A 255 -10.86 16.26 6.11
N GLY A 256 -12.06 16.13 5.55
CA GLY A 256 -13.04 17.23 5.45
C GLY A 256 -12.61 18.39 4.55
N GLN A 257 -11.86 18.12 3.48
CA GLN A 257 -11.29 19.18 2.61
C GLN A 257 -12.19 19.60 1.44
N GLY A 258 -11.95 20.81 0.92
CA GLY A 258 -12.52 21.26 -0.35
C GLY A 258 -11.92 20.54 -1.55
N ARG A 259 -12.62 20.55 -2.71
CA ARG A 259 -12.24 19.77 -3.90
C ARG A 259 -10.85 20.13 -4.43
N PHE A 260 -10.56 21.41 -4.62
CA PHE A 260 -9.27 21.89 -5.15
C PHE A 260 -8.10 21.49 -4.25
N LEU A 261 -8.20 21.75 -2.95
CA LEU A 261 -7.16 21.39 -1.98
C LEU A 261 -6.93 19.87 -1.92
N THR A 262 -8.00 19.09 -2.10
CA THR A 262 -7.90 17.62 -2.15
C THR A 262 -7.08 17.18 -3.37
N VAL A 263 -7.31 17.76 -4.55
CA VAL A 263 -6.52 17.44 -5.75
C VAL A 263 -5.05 17.79 -5.54
N VAL A 264 -4.75 19.00 -5.06
CA VAL A 264 -3.36 19.45 -4.82
C VAL A 264 -2.65 18.52 -3.82
N LYS A 265 -3.30 18.18 -2.70
CA LYS A 265 -2.71 17.29 -1.71
C LYS A 265 -2.62 15.84 -2.18
N MET A 266 -3.57 15.38 -2.99
CA MET A 266 -3.54 14.06 -3.60
C MET A 266 -2.38 13.95 -4.60
N ALA A 267 -2.14 14.97 -5.41
CA ALA A 267 -1.00 15.04 -6.31
C ALA A 267 0.32 15.03 -5.53
N ALA A 268 0.45 15.87 -4.49
CA ALA A 268 1.62 15.88 -3.62
C ALA A 268 1.86 14.53 -2.92
N LEU A 269 0.79 13.84 -2.49
CA LEU A 269 0.87 12.50 -1.93
C LEU A 269 1.34 11.48 -2.96
N LEU A 270 0.78 11.50 -4.17
CA LEU A 270 1.14 10.56 -5.23
C LEU A 270 2.61 10.74 -5.63
N THR A 271 3.07 11.98 -5.81
CA THR A 271 4.48 12.29 -6.10
C THR A 271 5.38 11.84 -4.96
N GLY A 272 5.07 12.18 -3.71
CA GLY A 272 5.87 11.77 -2.56
C GLY A 272 5.90 10.24 -2.38
N TYR A 273 4.79 9.56 -2.64
CA TYR A 273 4.69 8.10 -2.59
C TYR A 273 5.50 7.43 -3.70
N LEU A 274 5.48 7.98 -4.93
CA LEU A 274 6.31 7.49 -6.04
C LEU A 274 7.81 7.63 -5.74
N VAL A 275 8.23 8.80 -5.22
CA VAL A 275 9.64 9.02 -4.81
C VAL A 275 10.04 8.03 -3.72
N ALA A 276 9.18 7.84 -2.71
CA ALA A 276 9.44 6.87 -1.64
C ALA A 276 9.56 5.44 -2.19
N LEU A 277 8.66 5.03 -3.09
CA LEU A 277 8.69 3.72 -3.73
C LEU A 277 10.02 3.51 -4.47
N ILE A 278 10.40 4.44 -5.35
CA ILE A 278 11.65 4.38 -6.11
C ILE A 278 12.86 4.31 -5.17
N ALA A 279 12.92 5.17 -4.14
CA ALA A 279 14.00 5.18 -3.17
C ALA A 279 14.12 3.84 -2.43
N THR A 280 12.99 3.23 -2.05
CA THR A 280 12.99 1.92 -1.40
C THR A 280 13.43 0.80 -2.36
N MET A 281 13.02 0.85 -3.63
CA MET A 281 13.45 -0.11 -4.65
C MET A 281 14.95 -0.03 -4.87
N ILE A 282 15.47 1.16 -5.14
CA ILE A 282 16.92 1.42 -5.30
C ILE A 282 17.69 0.91 -4.09
N LEU A 283 17.25 1.24 -2.87
CA LEU A 283 17.90 0.78 -1.65
C LEU A 283 17.92 -0.75 -1.55
N THR A 284 16.79 -1.42 -1.81
CA THR A 284 16.72 -2.88 -1.74
C THR A 284 17.54 -3.59 -2.82
N LEU A 285 17.62 -3.02 -4.03
CA LEU A 285 18.45 -3.54 -5.12
C LEU A 285 19.93 -3.34 -4.81
N ALA A 286 20.32 -2.15 -4.35
CA ALA A 286 21.70 -1.86 -3.92
C ALA A 286 22.16 -2.80 -2.80
N LEU A 287 21.31 -3.03 -1.79
CA LEU A 287 21.61 -4.02 -0.73
C LEU A 287 21.79 -5.43 -1.29
N THR A 288 21.05 -5.80 -2.34
CA THR A 288 21.21 -7.11 -2.99
C THR A 288 22.55 -7.22 -3.68
N ALA A 289 22.94 -6.19 -4.44
CA ALA A 289 24.22 -6.15 -5.16
C ALA A 289 25.44 -6.19 -4.24
N VAL A 290 25.31 -5.75 -2.98
CA VAL A 290 26.37 -5.82 -1.97
C VAL A 290 26.45 -7.19 -1.28
N THR A 291 25.33 -7.93 -1.24
CA THR A 291 25.24 -9.23 -0.54
C THR A 291 25.50 -10.46 -1.41
N VAL A 292 25.53 -10.29 -2.73
CA VAL A 292 25.80 -11.33 -3.73
C VAL A 292 27.24 -11.19 -4.20
#